data_AF-A0AAV0QVG1-F1
#
_entry.id   AF-A0AAV0QVG1-F1
#
_cell.length_a   1.000
_cell.length_b   1.000
_cell.length_c   1.000
_cell.angle_alpha   90.00
_cell.angle_beta   90.00
_cell.angle_gamma   90.00
#
_symmetry.space_group_name_H-M   'P 1'
#
loop_
_entity.id
_entity.type
_entity.pdbx_description
1 polymer ?
#
loop_
_entity_poly.entity_id
_entity_poly.type
_entity_poly.pdbx_seq_one_letter_code
_entity_poly.pdbx_strand_id
1 'polypeptide(L)'
;MGDSILDTGNNNYIVTMSKFNFPPYGKNFPGKIPTGRPSDGRLISDFVVEILGIKYLLPSYLDPNLGVEDLVTGVCFASAGSVSQASATLRQLYGLGVRNIVHLSTIVTGCVPASRTLFGGVRRQCNDESNELAMMYNKKLSNEIERLNNDVRLPNSSIVFVDVYYPLFNMIRYPENYGFAITKKACCGTGTVEFGILCNPLAPTCTNISKYIFWDGVHPTEKTYKIIFSKIGKSVDKLLRKQL
;
A
#
# COMPACT_ATOMS: atom_id res chain seq x y z
N MET A 1 -5.94 -4.51 6.04
CA MET A 1 -6.24 -3.16 6.58
C MET A 1 -5.03 -2.26 6.36
N GLY A 2 -5.16 -0.94 6.55
CA GLY A 2 -4.02 -0.03 6.47
C GLY A 2 -4.42 1.39 6.08
N ASP A 3 -3.44 2.13 5.54
CA ASP A 3 -3.56 3.50 5.09
C ASP A 3 -3.73 3.59 3.55
N SER A 4 -3.40 4.74 2.96
CA SER A 4 -3.53 4.96 1.52
C SER A 4 -2.72 3.96 0.68
N ILE A 5 -1.60 3.42 1.17
CA ILE A 5 -0.76 2.47 0.42
C ILE A 5 -1.55 1.20 -0.01
N LEU A 6 -2.64 0.89 0.69
CA LEU A 6 -3.47 -0.30 0.46
C LEU A 6 -4.92 0.00 0.11
N ASP A 7 -5.32 1.27 0.09
CA ASP A 7 -6.71 1.65 -0.17
C ASP A 7 -7.10 1.29 -1.62
N THR A 8 -7.95 0.28 -1.76
CA THR A 8 -8.43 -0.18 -3.07
C THR A 8 -9.67 0.57 -3.55
N GLY A 9 -10.14 1.57 -2.80
CA GLY A 9 -11.31 2.40 -3.15
C GLY A 9 -12.28 2.67 -2.01
N ASN A 10 -11.98 2.33 -0.74
CA ASN A 10 -12.87 2.62 0.39
C ASN A 10 -13.19 4.11 0.47
N ASN A 11 -12.19 4.95 0.20
CA ASN A 11 -12.35 6.39 0.23
C ASN A 11 -13.32 6.96 -0.82
N ASN A 12 -13.70 6.17 -1.83
CA ASN A 12 -14.72 6.60 -2.79
C ASN A 12 -16.08 6.79 -2.10
N TYR A 13 -16.35 6.00 -1.07
CA TYR A 13 -17.66 5.87 -0.41
C TYR A 13 -17.77 6.65 0.91
N ILE A 14 -16.76 7.45 1.25
CA ILE A 14 -16.78 8.35 2.42
C ILE A 14 -16.50 9.80 2.01
N VAL A 15 -16.86 10.74 2.90
CA VAL A 15 -16.61 12.18 2.71
C VAL A 15 -15.17 12.48 3.09
N THR A 16 -14.30 12.61 2.09
CA THR A 16 -12.86 12.88 2.26
C THR A 16 -12.25 13.47 0.98
N MET A 17 -11.16 14.22 1.13
CA MET A 17 -10.33 14.68 0.00
C MET A 17 -9.31 13.64 -0.44
N SER A 18 -9.09 12.59 0.36
CA SER A 18 -8.13 11.52 0.09
C SER A 18 -8.70 10.48 -0.89
N LYS A 19 -9.23 10.93 -2.02
CA LYS A 19 -9.76 10.08 -3.09
C LYS A 19 -8.76 10.00 -4.23
N PHE A 20 -8.78 8.86 -4.93
CA PHE A 20 -7.90 8.59 -6.09
C PHE A 20 -8.69 8.00 -7.26
N ASN A 21 -9.98 8.34 -7.35
CA ASN A 21 -10.93 7.88 -8.36
C ASN A 21 -11.08 8.88 -9.53
N PHE A 22 -10.02 9.62 -9.82
CA PHE A 22 -9.94 10.57 -10.93
C PHE A 22 -8.60 10.45 -11.66
N PRO A 23 -8.50 10.86 -12.94
CA PRO A 23 -7.22 10.88 -13.66
C PRO A 23 -6.20 11.81 -12.99
N PRO A 24 -4.89 11.50 -13.06
CA PRO A 24 -4.29 10.48 -13.91
C PRO A 24 -4.17 9.09 -13.25
N TYR A 25 -4.71 8.87 -12.05
CA TYR A 25 -4.66 7.56 -11.38
C TYR A 25 -5.28 6.47 -12.25
N GLY A 26 -4.79 5.24 -12.11
CA GLY A 26 -5.27 4.11 -12.90
C GLY A 26 -4.82 4.10 -14.38
N LYS A 27 -3.82 4.91 -14.76
CA LYS A 27 -3.25 4.97 -16.13
C LYS A 27 -2.86 3.60 -16.74
N ASN A 28 -2.34 2.69 -15.90
CA ASN A 28 -1.97 1.31 -16.21
C ASN A 28 -2.96 0.27 -15.68
N PHE A 29 -3.98 0.70 -14.93
CA PHE A 29 -5.02 -0.20 -14.45
C PHE A 29 -5.79 -0.83 -15.63
N PRO A 30 -6.33 -2.05 -15.50
CA PRO A 30 -7.21 -2.64 -16.52
C PRO A 30 -8.33 -1.68 -16.93
N GLY A 31 -8.48 -1.45 -18.24
CA GLY A 31 -9.43 -0.47 -18.78
C GLY A 31 -9.00 0.99 -18.66
N LYS A 32 -7.83 1.28 -18.07
CA LYS A 32 -7.26 2.63 -17.84
C LYS A 32 -8.18 3.54 -17.03
N ILE A 33 -8.85 2.96 -16.02
CA ILE A 33 -9.82 3.66 -15.19
C ILE A 33 -9.26 3.93 -13.78
N PRO A 34 -9.51 5.11 -13.21
CA PRO A 34 -9.17 5.39 -11.82
C PRO A 34 -10.19 4.74 -10.89
N THR A 35 -9.76 3.77 -10.08
CA THR A 35 -10.67 3.03 -9.17
C THR A 35 -10.67 3.53 -7.73
N GLY A 36 -9.88 4.55 -7.39
CA GLY A 36 -9.61 4.91 -5.99
C GLY A 36 -8.31 4.33 -5.43
N ARG A 37 -7.57 3.55 -6.22
CA ARG A 37 -6.21 3.09 -5.89
C ARG A 37 -5.22 4.25 -6.09
N PRO A 38 -4.40 4.62 -5.08
CA PRO A 38 -3.41 5.68 -5.24
C PRO A 38 -2.15 5.18 -5.96
N SER A 39 -2.31 4.79 -7.22
CA SER A 39 -1.22 4.35 -8.08
C SER A 39 -1.61 4.55 -9.54
N ASP A 40 -0.67 4.28 -10.45
CA ASP A 40 -0.99 4.15 -11.87
C ASP A 40 -1.77 2.87 -12.17
N GLY A 41 -1.73 1.87 -11.30
CA GLY A 41 -2.38 0.58 -11.55
C GLY A 41 -2.75 -0.15 -10.27
N ARG A 42 -2.56 -1.47 -10.27
CA ARG A 42 -2.87 -2.34 -9.14
C ARG A 42 -1.95 -2.10 -7.95
N LEU A 43 -2.48 -2.38 -6.76
CA LEU A 43 -1.73 -2.31 -5.50
C LEU A 43 -1.16 -3.69 -5.15
N ILE A 44 -0.28 -3.71 -4.15
CA ILE A 44 0.29 -4.97 -3.65
C ILE A 44 -0.78 -5.97 -3.17
N SER A 45 -1.89 -5.48 -2.62
CA SER A 45 -3.00 -6.31 -2.14
C SER A 45 -3.70 -7.07 -3.27
N ASP A 46 -3.78 -6.49 -4.48
CA ASP A 46 -4.33 -7.15 -5.65
C ASP A 46 -3.48 -8.35 -6.06
N PHE A 47 -2.15 -8.18 -6.11
CA PHE A 47 -1.22 -9.27 -6.43
C PHE A 47 -1.26 -10.39 -5.38
N VAL A 48 -1.49 -10.05 -4.11
CA VAL A 48 -1.64 -11.05 -3.03
C VAL A 48 -2.90 -11.90 -3.25
N VAL A 49 -4.07 -11.32 -3.53
CA VAL A 49 -5.27 -12.14 -3.75
C VAL A 49 -5.26 -12.88 -5.08
N GLU A 50 -4.58 -12.34 -6.09
CA GLU A 50 -4.39 -13.00 -7.38
C GLU A 50 -3.54 -14.28 -7.24
N ILE A 51 -2.41 -14.24 -6.51
CA ILE A 51 -1.55 -15.43 -6.36
C ILE A 51 -2.20 -16.53 -5.52
N LEU A 52 -3.06 -16.14 -4.57
CA LEU A 52 -3.80 -17.09 -3.75
C LEU A 52 -4.91 -17.79 -4.53
N GLY A 53 -5.16 -17.37 -5.78
CA GLY A 53 -6.24 -17.91 -6.61
C GLY A 53 -7.62 -17.50 -6.12
N ILE A 54 -7.71 -16.42 -5.33
CA ILE A 54 -8.97 -15.97 -4.72
C ILE A 54 -9.72 -15.09 -5.71
N LYS A 55 -9.09 -14.01 -6.16
CA LYS A 55 -9.68 -13.03 -7.08
C LYS A 55 -8.60 -12.22 -7.77
N TYR A 56 -8.93 -11.66 -8.94
CA TYR A 56 -8.00 -10.84 -9.71
C TYR A 56 -7.72 -9.46 -9.08
N LEU A 57 -8.72 -8.88 -8.40
CA LEU A 57 -8.63 -7.59 -7.72
C LEU A 57 -9.25 -7.71 -6.33
N LEU A 58 -8.63 -7.08 -5.33
CA LEU A 58 -9.20 -7.00 -3.98
C LEU A 58 -10.20 -5.84 -3.92
N PRO A 59 -11.51 -6.08 -3.74
CA PRO A 59 -12.47 -5.00 -3.65
C PRO A 59 -12.36 -4.27 -2.30
N SER A 60 -12.80 -3.01 -2.27
CA SER A 60 -12.89 -2.23 -1.04
C SER A 60 -14.08 -2.68 -0.21
N TYR A 61 -13.91 -2.80 1.11
CA TYR A 61 -14.97 -3.18 2.06
C TYR A 61 -16.23 -2.30 1.97
N LEU A 62 -16.07 -1.01 1.66
CA LEU A 62 -17.19 -0.07 1.57
C LEU A 62 -17.88 -0.03 0.19
N ASP A 63 -17.52 -0.92 -0.74
CA ASP A 63 -18.21 -0.99 -2.02
C ASP A 63 -19.66 -1.48 -1.84
N PRO A 64 -20.68 -0.69 -2.25
CA PRO A 64 -22.08 -1.06 -2.05
C PRO A 64 -22.51 -2.27 -2.92
N ASN A 65 -21.70 -2.68 -3.89
CA ASN A 65 -21.99 -3.80 -4.78
C ASN A 65 -21.37 -5.13 -4.30
N LEU A 66 -20.77 -5.18 -3.11
CA LEU A 66 -20.19 -6.42 -2.58
C LEU A 66 -21.25 -7.48 -2.35
N GLY A 67 -20.97 -8.69 -2.86
CA GLY A 67 -21.69 -9.89 -2.47
C GLY A 67 -21.15 -10.51 -1.18
N VAL A 68 -21.89 -11.48 -0.64
CA VAL A 68 -21.46 -12.25 0.54
C VAL A 68 -20.19 -13.04 0.23
N GLU A 69 -20.11 -13.57 -1.00
CA GLU A 69 -18.95 -14.26 -1.55
C GLU A 69 -17.69 -13.39 -1.50
N ASP A 70 -17.80 -12.07 -1.70
CA ASP A 70 -16.66 -11.18 -1.59
C ASP A 70 -16.18 -11.03 -0.15
N LEU A 71 -17.12 -10.90 0.78
CA LEU A 71 -16.82 -10.75 2.21
C LEU A 71 -16.10 -11.99 2.76
N VAL A 72 -16.52 -13.20 2.35
CA VAL A 72 -15.91 -14.45 2.83
C VAL A 72 -14.59 -14.77 2.14
N THR A 73 -14.38 -14.33 0.90
CA THR A 73 -13.12 -14.55 0.16
C THR A 73 -12.06 -13.49 0.44
N GLY A 74 -12.47 -12.29 0.87
CA GLY A 74 -11.57 -11.24 1.32
C GLY A 74 -11.87 -9.88 0.68
N VAL A 75 -11.75 -8.84 1.51
CA VAL A 75 -11.98 -7.42 1.17
C VAL A 75 -10.91 -6.54 1.80
N CYS A 76 -10.67 -5.36 1.22
CA CYS A 76 -9.74 -4.39 1.78
C CYS A 76 -10.42 -3.47 2.79
N PHE A 77 -9.90 -3.41 4.02
CA PHE A 77 -10.32 -2.47 5.07
C PHE A 77 -9.43 -1.22 5.19
N ALA A 78 -8.52 -0.98 4.24
CA ALA A 78 -7.62 0.17 4.29
C ALA A 78 -8.32 1.47 3.85
N SER A 79 -7.97 2.60 4.45
CA SER A 79 -8.55 3.91 4.11
C SER A 79 -7.47 4.98 4.08
N ALA A 80 -7.43 5.75 3.00
CA ALA A 80 -6.47 6.83 2.86
C ALA A 80 -6.76 7.97 3.87
N GLY A 81 -5.81 8.22 4.78
CA GLY A 81 -5.94 9.19 5.88
C GLY A 81 -6.18 8.56 7.26
N SER A 82 -6.31 7.23 7.35
CA SER A 82 -6.36 6.54 8.63
C SER A 82 -4.97 6.39 9.24
N VAL A 83 -4.80 6.79 10.50
CA VAL A 83 -3.67 6.41 11.36
C VAL A 83 -4.18 5.36 12.33
N SER A 84 -4.16 4.09 11.92
CA SER A 84 -4.79 3.04 12.72
C SER A 84 -3.96 2.68 13.96
N GLN A 85 -4.60 2.65 15.13
CA GLN A 85 -4.15 1.79 16.22
C GLN A 85 -4.38 0.34 15.81
N ALA A 86 -3.33 -0.30 15.28
CA ALA A 86 -3.44 -1.63 14.67
C ALA A 86 -4.10 -2.64 15.61
N SER A 87 -3.76 -2.65 16.90
CA SER A 87 -4.33 -3.58 17.89
C SER A 87 -5.84 -3.42 18.08
N ALA A 88 -6.32 -2.18 18.24
CA ALA A 88 -7.75 -1.91 18.41
C ALA A 88 -8.53 -2.30 17.14
N THR A 89 -8.00 -1.96 15.98
CA THR A 89 -8.59 -2.29 14.68
C THR A 89 -8.63 -3.80 14.45
N LEU A 90 -7.56 -4.52 14.80
CA LEU A 90 -7.48 -5.98 14.73
C LEU A 90 -8.56 -6.65 15.58
N ARG A 91 -8.78 -6.16 16.81
CA ARG A 91 -9.84 -6.68 17.70
C ARG A 91 -11.25 -6.40 17.18
N GLN A 92 -11.47 -5.21 16.60
CA GLN A 92 -12.75 -4.87 15.97
C GLN A 92 -13.05 -5.79 14.79
N LEU A 93 -12.09 -5.99 13.89
CA LEU A 93 -12.24 -6.90 12.75
C LEU A 93 -12.46 -8.35 13.22
N TYR A 94 -11.78 -8.79 14.28
CA TYR A 94 -12.03 -10.08 14.90
C TYR A 94 -13.48 -10.22 15.40
N GLY A 95 -14.01 -9.17 16.05
CA GLY A 95 -15.40 -9.10 16.49
C GLY A 95 -16.42 -9.17 15.33
N LEU A 96 -16.02 -8.72 14.14
CA LEU A 96 -16.81 -8.85 12.90
C LEU A 96 -16.67 -10.23 12.22
N GLY A 97 -16.01 -11.19 12.87
CA GLY A 97 -15.83 -12.55 12.35
C GLY A 97 -14.59 -12.75 11.50
N VAL A 98 -13.77 -11.71 11.28
CA VAL A 98 -12.52 -11.86 10.53
C VAL A 98 -11.55 -12.73 11.33
N ARG A 99 -10.96 -13.74 10.67
CA ARG A 99 -10.00 -14.66 11.30
C ARG A 99 -8.61 -14.55 10.71
N ASN A 100 -8.51 -14.33 9.41
CA ASN A 100 -7.24 -14.16 8.72
C ASN A 100 -7.04 -12.69 8.35
N ILE A 101 -5.93 -12.11 8.81
CA ILE A 101 -5.64 -10.69 8.61
C ILE A 101 -4.21 -10.52 8.12
N VAL A 102 -4.05 -9.81 7.01
CA VAL A 102 -2.75 -9.35 6.54
C VAL A 102 -2.59 -7.87 6.85
N HIS A 103 -1.51 -7.53 7.54
CA HIS A 103 -1.11 -6.15 7.82
C HIS A 103 0.29 -5.90 7.23
N LEU A 104 0.38 -4.93 6.32
CA LEU A 104 1.66 -4.58 5.72
C LEU A 104 2.38 -3.56 6.62
N SER A 105 3.71 -3.56 6.55
CA SER A 105 4.52 -2.50 7.16
C SER A 105 4.20 -1.15 6.53
N THR A 106 4.56 -0.06 7.20
CA THR A 106 4.66 1.24 6.52
C THR A 106 5.79 1.21 5.49
N ILE A 107 5.77 2.16 4.55
CA ILE A 107 6.80 2.32 3.51
C ILE A 107 7.96 3.20 3.99
N VAL A 108 8.91 3.47 3.10
CA VAL A 108 10.09 4.33 3.32
C VAL A 108 9.71 5.83 3.36
N THR A 109 8.97 6.23 4.39
CA THR A 109 8.36 7.56 4.54
C THR A 109 9.35 8.71 4.36
N GLY A 110 10.59 8.57 4.84
CA GLY A 110 11.63 9.58 4.67
C GLY A 110 12.17 9.71 3.23
N CYS A 111 11.97 8.69 2.39
CA CYS A 111 12.53 8.63 1.05
C CYS A 111 11.51 8.87 -0.07
N VAL A 112 10.22 9.05 0.24
CA VAL A 112 9.21 9.40 -0.78
C VAL A 112 9.46 10.81 -1.35
N PRO A 113 9.08 11.10 -2.60
CA PRO A 113 9.39 12.38 -3.23
C PRO A 113 8.95 13.61 -2.43
N ALA A 114 7.77 13.58 -1.79
CA ALA A 114 7.24 14.67 -0.95
C ALA A 114 8.13 14.93 0.26
N SER A 115 8.46 13.88 1.02
CA SER A 115 9.35 13.98 2.20
C SER A 115 10.74 14.51 1.83
N ARG A 116 11.31 14.04 0.71
CA ARG A 116 12.58 14.55 0.20
C ARG A 116 12.52 16.03 -0.16
N THR A 117 11.40 16.49 -0.70
CA THR A 117 11.22 17.90 -1.08
C THR A 117 11.05 18.80 0.13
N LEU A 118 10.27 18.36 1.12
CA LEU A 118 9.95 19.15 2.31
C LEU A 118 11.07 19.12 3.36
N PHE A 119 11.72 17.97 3.54
CA PHE A 119 12.59 17.70 4.68
C PHE A 119 13.98 17.15 4.31
N GLY A 120 14.26 16.97 3.01
CA GLY A 120 15.53 16.42 2.50
C GLY A 120 16.61 17.46 2.15
N GLY A 121 16.35 18.73 2.43
CA GLY A 121 17.22 19.86 2.08
C GLY A 121 17.42 20.05 0.57
N VAL A 122 18.38 20.90 0.19
CA VAL A 122 18.66 21.25 -1.23
C VAL A 122 18.99 20.01 -2.08
N ARG A 123 19.60 18.99 -1.48
CA ARG A 123 19.97 17.73 -2.17
C ARG A 123 18.82 16.70 -2.24
N ARG A 124 17.66 17.02 -1.68
CA ARG A 124 16.47 16.13 -1.61
C ARG A 124 16.85 14.73 -1.12
N GLN A 125 17.64 14.67 -0.05
CA GLN A 125 18.03 13.41 0.59
C GLN A 125 16.84 12.76 1.29
N CYS A 126 16.96 11.49 1.66
CA CYS A 126 15.96 10.93 2.55
C CYS A 126 15.99 11.70 3.88
N ASN A 127 14.83 11.89 4.49
CA ASN A 127 14.77 12.34 5.87
C ASN A 127 14.96 11.13 6.79
N ASP A 128 16.13 11.04 7.43
CA ASP A 128 16.51 9.87 8.22
C ASP A 128 15.63 9.71 9.47
N GLU A 129 15.26 10.80 10.13
CA GLU A 129 14.34 10.81 11.28
C GLU A 129 12.99 10.16 10.93
N SER A 130 12.39 10.52 9.79
CA SER A 130 11.13 9.92 9.31
C SER A 130 11.29 8.43 9.03
N ASN A 131 12.44 8.00 8.51
CA ASN A 131 12.72 6.57 8.28
C ASN A 131 12.92 5.81 9.60
N GLU A 132 13.60 6.41 10.58
CA GLU A 132 13.76 5.83 11.92
C GLU A 132 12.40 5.67 12.61
N LEU A 133 11.54 6.68 12.55
CA LEU A 133 10.17 6.60 13.07
C LEU A 133 9.36 5.51 12.36
N ALA A 134 9.46 5.40 11.03
CA ALA A 134 8.82 4.34 10.25
C ALA A 134 9.31 2.94 10.67
N MET A 135 10.62 2.77 10.85
CA MET A 135 11.22 1.51 11.29
C MET A 135 10.82 1.16 12.73
N MET A 136 10.78 2.13 13.64
CA MET A 136 10.30 1.92 15.01
C MET A 136 8.82 1.53 15.04
N TYR A 137 7.98 2.20 14.25
CA TYR A 137 6.58 1.82 14.09
C TYR A 137 6.44 0.39 13.59
N ASN A 138 7.16 0.02 12.53
CA ASN A 138 7.13 -1.34 11.97
C ASN A 138 7.58 -2.38 13.00
N LYS A 139 8.60 -2.09 13.81
CA LYS A 139 9.06 -3.00 14.87
C LYS A 139 8.01 -3.18 15.96
N LYS A 140 7.39 -2.08 16.43
CA LYS A 140 6.31 -2.13 17.42
C LYS A 140 5.09 -2.89 16.89
N LEU A 141 4.71 -2.65 15.63
CA LEU A 141 3.60 -3.33 14.97
C LEU A 141 3.85 -4.84 14.86
N SER A 142 5.04 -5.25 14.40
CA SER A 142 5.39 -6.68 14.31
C SER A 142 5.33 -7.37 15.68
N ASN A 143 5.88 -6.73 16.73
CA ASN A 143 5.83 -7.29 18.08
C ASN A 143 4.38 -7.36 18.62
N GLU A 144 3.55 -6.37 18.33
CA GLU A 144 2.13 -6.39 18.74
C GLU A 144 1.33 -7.46 18.00
N ILE A 145 1.59 -7.67 16.71
CA ILE A 145 0.97 -8.76 15.94
C ILE A 145 1.37 -10.13 16.53
N GLU A 146 2.63 -10.31 16.90
CA GLU A 146 3.10 -11.51 17.59
C GLU A 146 2.38 -11.69 18.95
N ARG A 147 2.23 -10.62 19.72
CA ARG A 147 1.48 -10.65 20.99
C ARG A 147 0.01 -11.03 20.77
N LEU A 148 -0.63 -10.50 19.73
CA LEU A 148 -2.04 -10.77 19.41
C LEU A 148 -2.27 -12.21 18.93
N ASN A 149 -1.35 -12.76 18.12
CA ASN A 149 -1.40 -14.16 17.71
C ASN A 149 -1.28 -15.13 18.90
N ASN A 150 -0.67 -14.69 20.01
CA ASN A 150 -0.56 -15.45 21.26
C ASN A 150 -1.66 -15.11 22.30
N ASP A 151 -2.63 -14.24 21.95
CA ASP A 151 -3.69 -13.83 22.87
C ASP A 151 -4.82 -14.87 22.87
N VAL A 152 -5.02 -15.55 24.02
CA VAL A 152 -6.07 -16.57 24.21
C VAL A 152 -7.50 -16.06 23.95
N ARG A 153 -7.70 -14.74 23.94
CA ARG A 153 -9.00 -14.12 23.63
C ARG A 153 -9.26 -13.98 22.13
N LEU A 154 -8.28 -14.29 21.28
CA LEU A 154 -8.39 -14.26 19.83
C LEU A 154 -8.16 -15.68 19.24
N PRO A 155 -8.90 -16.71 19.72
CA PRO A 155 -8.71 -18.06 19.21
C PRO A 155 -9.02 -18.13 17.73
N ASN A 156 -8.32 -19.02 17.03
CA ASN A 156 -8.44 -19.24 15.59
C ASN A 156 -8.21 -17.97 14.75
N SER A 157 -7.57 -16.95 15.31
CA SER A 157 -7.10 -15.80 14.53
C SER A 157 -5.69 -16.07 14.01
N SER A 158 -5.44 -15.55 12.83
CA SER A 158 -4.12 -15.50 12.23
C SER A 158 -3.87 -14.12 11.66
N ILE A 159 -2.83 -13.48 12.18
CA ILE A 159 -2.44 -12.14 11.77
C ILE A 159 -1.03 -12.22 11.21
N VAL A 160 -0.87 -11.85 9.94
CA VAL A 160 0.40 -11.89 9.22
C VAL A 160 0.92 -10.46 9.03
N PHE A 161 2.11 -10.20 9.56
CA PHE A 161 2.88 -8.99 9.25
C PHE A 161 3.68 -9.20 7.96
N VAL A 162 3.62 -8.23 7.06
CA VAL A 162 4.30 -8.29 5.76
C VAL A 162 5.18 -7.06 5.57
N ASP A 163 6.49 -7.25 5.55
CA ASP A 163 7.46 -6.18 5.38
C ASP A 163 7.57 -5.75 3.90
N VAL A 164 7.12 -4.52 3.61
CA VAL A 164 7.29 -3.86 2.31
C VAL A 164 8.32 -2.74 2.34
N TYR A 165 8.81 -2.38 3.53
CA TYR A 165 9.77 -1.32 3.74
C TYR A 165 11.11 -1.65 3.08
N TYR A 166 11.71 -2.78 3.42
CA TYR A 166 13.05 -3.12 2.92
C TYR A 166 13.10 -3.40 1.42
N PRO A 167 12.14 -4.13 0.81
CA PRO A 167 12.10 -4.28 -0.64
C PRO A 167 12.06 -2.93 -1.35
N LEU A 168 11.25 -1.98 -0.87
CA LEU A 168 11.17 -0.64 -1.45
C LEU A 168 12.46 0.16 -1.24
N PHE A 169 13.02 0.13 -0.04
CA PHE A 169 14.29 0.78 0.26
C PHE A 169 15.43 0.27 -0.63
N ASN A 170 15.47 -1.05 -0.88
CA ASN A 170 16.46 -1.67 -1.72
C ASN A 170 16.35 -1.21 -3.19
N MET A 171 15.12 -1.07 -3.70
CA MET A 171 14.89 -0.52 -5.06
C MET A 171 15.33 0.94 -5.18
N ILE A 172 15.16 1.74 -4.12
CA ILE A 172 15.63 3.14 -4.10
C ILE A 172 17.16 3.21 -4.13
N ARG A 173 17.83 2.31 -3.40
CA ARG A 173 19.29 2.29 -3.30
C ARG A 173 19.98 1.68 -4.52
N TYR A 174 19.35 0.69 -5.15
CA TYR A 174 19.90 -0.05 -6.29
C TYR A 174 18.90 -0.14 -7.46
N PRO A 175 18.44 1.00 -8.02
CA PRO A 175 17.33 1.04 -8.97
C PRO A 175 17.58 0.28 -10.27
N GLU A 176 18.83 0.25 -10.73
CA GLU A 176 19.22 -0.38 -12.00
C GLU A 176 18.99 -1.90 -11.98
N ASN A 177 19.18 -2.55 -10.82
CA ASN A 177 18.90 -3.98 -10.63
C ASN A 177 17.43 -4.35 -10.86
N TYR A 178 16.55 -3.35 -10.88
CA TYR A 178 15.10 -3.47 -11.04
C TYR A 178 14.60 -2.75 -12.30
N GLY A 179 15.51 -2.24 -13.13
CA GLY A 179 15.20 -1.49 -14.34
C GLY A 179 14.53 -0.13 -14.08
N PHE A 180 14.73 0.46 -12.90
CA PHE A 180 14.34 1.83 -12.58
C PHE A 180 15.49 2.81 -12.89
N ALA A 181 15.13 4.05 -13.20
CA ALA A 181 16.09 5.14 -13.37
C ALA A 181 15.76 6.35 -12.50
N ILE A 182 14.49 6.54 -12.12
CA ILE A 182 14.02 7.71 -11.40
C ILE A 182 13.50 7.30 -10.02
N THR A 183 14.24 7.69 -8.98
CA THR A 183 13.97 7.31 -7.58
C THR A 183 13.61 8.47 -6.66
N LYS A 184 14.00 9.71 -7.02
CA LYS A 184 13.76 10.93 -6.21
C LYS A 184 12.59 11.78 -6.71
N LYS A 185 11.96 11.40 -7.82
CA LYS A 185 10.80 12.09 -8.39
C LYS A 185 9.68 11.12 -8.66
N ALA A 186 8.45 11.62 -8.53
CA ALA A 186 7.27 10.93 -8.96
C ALA A 186 7.00 11.13 -10.46
N CYS A 187 6.15 10.28 -11.03
CA CYS A 187 5.71 10.42 -12.42
C CYS A 187 4.71 11.57 -12.60
N CYS A 188 3.87 11.84 -11.59
CA CYS A 188 2.83 12.86 -11.67
C CYS A 188 3.34 14.27 -11.30
N GLY A 189 2.84 15.28 -12.02
CA GLY A 189 3.14 16.69 -11.77
C GLY A 189 4.61 17.03 -11.98
N THR A 190 5.16 17.90 -11.14
CA THR A 190 6.61 18.17 -11.11
C THR A 190 7.41 16.99 -10.52
N GLY A 191 6.71 16.02 -9.92
CA GLY A 191 7.26 14.85 -9.30
C GLY A 191 7.85 15.13 -7.92
N THR A 192 7.39 16.19 -7.23
CA THR A 192 8.00 16.65 -5.99
C THR A 192 7.07 16.51 -4.79
N VAL A 193 5.88 17.10 -4.83
CA VAL A 193 4.91 17.13 -3.71
C VAL A 193 3.50 16.77 -4.14
N GLU A 194 3.29 16.52 -5.43
CA GLU A 194 1.98 16.25 -5.99
C GLU A 194 1.51 14.84 -5.61
N PHE A 195 0.53 14.74 -4.72
CA PHE A 195 -0.23 13.54 -4.40
C PHE A 195 -1.69 13.92 -4.12
N GLY A 196 -2.61 12.96 -4.20
CA GLY A 196 -4.04 13.23 -4.06
C GLY A 196 -4.50 14.30 -5.07
N ILE A 197 -5.16 15.35 -4.58
CA ILE A 197 -5.72 16.43 -5.41
C ILE A 197 -4.67 17.26 -6.17
N LEU A 198 -3.41 17.25 -5.73
CA LEU A 198 -2.33 17.94 -6.44
C LEU A 198 -1.85 17.14 -7.67
N CYS A 199 -2.08 15.83 -7.69
CA CYS A 199 -1.90 15.00 -8.87
C CYS A 199 -3.26 14.81 -9.57
N ASN A 200 -3.64 15.77 -10.40
CA ASN A 200 -4.98 15.87 -11.01
C ASN A 200 -4.91 15.88 -12.55
N PRO A 201 -6.05 15.91 -13.27
CA PRO A 201 -6.07 15.81 -14.73
C PRO A 201 -5.30 16.90 -15.48
N LEU A 202 -5.04 18.05 -14.84
CA LEU A 202 -4.26 19.15 -15.41
C LEU A 202 -2.75 18.99 -15.16
N ALA A 203 -2.36 18.10 -14.26
CA ALA A 203 -0.95 17.83 -13.97
C ALA A 203 -0.36 16.95 -15.10
N PRO A 204 0.81 17.32 -15.65
CA PRO A 204 1.48 16.45 -16.61
C PRO A 204 1.88 15.13 -15.94
N THR A 205 2.03 14.07 -16.74
CA THR A 205 2.61 12.81 -16.28
C THR A 205 3.86 12.49 -17.07
N CYS A 206 4.78 11.76 -16.45
CA CYS A 206 5.98 11.28 -17.11
C CYS A 206 5.66 10.45 -18.37
N THR A 207 6.59 10.46 -19.34
CA THR A 207 6.43 9.75 -20.61
C THR A 207 6.61 8.24 -20.48
N ASN A 208 7.54 7.80 -19.62
CA ASN A 208 7.83 6.37 -19.40
C ASN A 208 7.79 6.01 -17.91
N ILE A 209 6.61 5.59 -17.46
CA ILE A 209 6.36 5.21 -16.07
C ILE A 209 7.17 3.99 -15.60
N SER A 210 7.56 3.09 -16.49
CA SER A 210 8.34 1.89 -16.13
C SER A 210 9.71 2.22 -15.51
N LYS A 211 10.18 3.46 -15.67
CA LYS A 211 11.45 3.95 -15.11
C LYS A 211 11.30 4.58 -13.72
N TYR A 212 10.08 4.80 -13.25
CA TYR A 212 9.79 5.49 -11.99
C TYR A 212 9.41 4.52 -10.88
N ILE A 213 9.99 4.71 -9.69
CA ILE A 213 9.56 3.99 -8.49
C ILE A 213 8.21 4.50 -7.99
N PHE A 214 8.01 5.82 -8.02
CA PHE A 214 6.85 6.49 -7.45
C PHE A 214 5.90 7.02 -8.53
N TRP A 215 4.62 6.79 -8.32
CA TRP A 215 3.56 7.34 -9.16
C TRP A 215 3.33 8.82 -8.84
N ASP A 216 3.08 9.12 -7.57
CA ASP A 216 2.87 10.46 -7.05
C ASP A 216 3.88 10.77 -5.92
N GLY A 217 3.72 11.89 -5.21
CA GLY A 217 4.62 12.35 -4.15
C GLY A 217 4.83 11.37 -2.98
N VAL A 218 3.99 10.34 -2.85
CA VAL A 218 4.00 9.38 -1.74
C VAL A 218 3.97 7.93 -2.23
N HIS A 219 3.12 7.64 -3.22
CA HIS A 219 2.70 6.29 -3.55
C HIS A 219 3.56 5.64 -4.66
N PRO A 220 3.92 4.35 -4.51
CA PRO A 220 4.60 3.58 -5.55
C PRO A 220 3.80 3.39 -6.85
N THR A 221 4.52 3.08 -7.92
CA THR A 221 3.90 2.58 -9.17
C THR A 221 3.45 1.12 -9.06
N GLU A 222 2.56 0.67 -9.93
CA GLU A 222 2.17 -0.75 -10.04
C GLU A 222 3.40 -1.64 -10.27
N LYS A 223 4.35 -1.20 -11.12
CA LYS A 223 5.60 -1.93 -11.36
C LYS A 223 6.37 -2.13 -10.04
N THR A 224 6.48 -1.08 -9.23
CA THR A 224 7.12 -1.16 -7.92
C THR A 224 6.40 -2.15 -7.02
N TYR A 225 5.06 -2.09 -6.92
CA TYR A 225 4.28 -3.06 -6.14
C TYR A 225 4.48 -4.50 -6.62
N LYS A 226 4.50 -4.72 -7.93
CA LYS A 226 4.75 -6.05 -8.53
C LYS A 226 6.12 -6.61 -8.14
N ILE A 227 7.15 -5.77 -8.11
CA ILE A 227 8.50 -6.18 -7.70
C ILE A 227 8.55 -6.46 -6.20
N ILE A 228 7.97 -5.60 -5.35
CA ILE A 228 7.84 -5.87 -3.90
C ILE A 228 7.17 -7.22 -3.68
N PHE A 229 6.04 -7.43 -4.35
CA PHE A 229 5.30 -8.68 -4.29
C PHE A 229 6.18 -9.88 -4.70
N SER A 230 6.97 -9.79 -5.77
CA SER A 230 7.87 -10.88 -6.17
C SER A 230 8.92 -11.26 -5.11
N LYS A 231 9.28 -10.34 -4.20
CA LYS A 231 10.23 -10.57 -3.11
C LYS A 231 9.58 -11.22 -1.88
N ILE A 232 8.30 -10.92 -1.64
CA ILE A 232 7.60 -11.37 -0.42
C ILE A 232 6.53 -12.43 -0.68
N GLY A 233 6.09 -12.61 -1.92
CA GLY A 233 4.93 -13.38 -2.32
C GLY A 233 5.03 -14.85 -1.92
N LYS A 234 6.21 -15.47 -2.01
CA LYS A 234 6.42 -16.85 -1.54
C LYS A 234 6.24 -16.99 -0.03
N SER A 235 6.69 -16.00 0.74
CA SER A 235 6.52 -15.98 2.19
C SER A 235 5.05 -15.76 2.55
N VAL A 236 4.37 -14.85 1.85
CA VAL A 236 2.94 -14.57 2.04
C VAL A 236 2.09 -15.80 1.70
N ASP A 237 2.32 -16.42 0.53
CA ASP A 237 1.61 -17.63 0.10
C ASP A 237 1.80 -18.79 1.10
N LYS A 238 3.05 -19.03 1.54
CA LYS A 238 3.34 -20.06 2.55
C LYS A 238 2.69 -19.76 3.89
N LEU A 239 2.64 -18.50 4.31
CA LEU A 239 2.01 -18.10 5.57
C LEU A 239 0.50 -18.29 5.51
N LEU A 240 -0.14 -17.86 4.42
CA LEU A 240 -1.59 -17.94 4.26
C LEU A 240 -2.09 -19.36 3.96
N ARG A 241 -1.35 -20.18 3.20
CA ARG A 241 -1.71 -21.59 2.94
C ARG A 241 -1.52 -22.51 4.14
N LYS A 242 -0.71 -22.15 5.13
CA LYS A 242 -0.62 -22.90 6.39
C LYS A 242 -1.85 -22.71 7.29
N GLN A 243 -2.76 -21.82 6.90
CA GLN A 243 -3.88 -21.34 7.69
C GLN A 243 -5.24 -21.64 7.03
N LEU A 244 -5.20 -22.25 5.84
CA LEU A 244 -6.32 -22.87 5.11
C LEU A 244 -6.22 -24.39 5.28
#